data_AF-A0A081RMX2-F1
#
_entry.id   AF-A0A081RMX2-F1
#
_cell.length_a   1.000
_cell.length_b   1.000
_cell.length_c   1.000
_cell.angle_alpha   90.00
_cell.angle_beta   90.00
_cell.angle_gamma   90.00
#
_symmetry.space_group_name_H-M   'P 1'
#
loop_
_entity.id
_entity.type
_entity.pdbx_description
1 polymer ?
#
loop_
_entity_poly.entity_id
_entity_poly.type
_entity_poly.pdbx_seq_one_letter_code
_entity_poly.pdbx_strand_id
1 'polypeptide(L)'
;MIENYFRNYISKLKDTKKIARQKNIAVWYMPLIDSLLITYFVSWMISYHSWIFMGNFQELSNSSIHMKWFWEFSVYFPFVFWGILLVSVLPKLVHVMILIHHYIMKLVFVGINKFDLWYWRKYKKESVLANAIWKSQSQIMGMDKQRKRQIFVIFLAVVVAYYFVRLELL
;
A
#
# COMPACT_ATOMS: atom_id res chain seq x y z
N MET A 1 10.64 -28.92 -9.67
CA MET A 1 9.41 -28.56 -8.90
C MET A 1 9.39 -27.09 -8.52
N ILE A 2 10.46 -26.57 -7.87
CA ILE A 2 10.59 -25.16 -7.45
C ILE A 2 10.54 -24.18 -8.65
N GLU A 3 11.22 -24.51 -9.76
CA GLU A 3 11.20 -23.66 -10.95
C GLU A 3 9.80 -23.47 -11.55
N ASN A 4 9.00 -24.54 -11.60
CA ASN A 4 7.63 -24.48 -12.10
C ASN A 4 6.73 -23.65 -11.17
N TYR A 5 6.96 -23.68 -9.86
CA TYR A 5 6.26 -22.83 -8.90
C TYR A 5 6.53 -21.35 -9.18
N PHE A 6 7.79 -20.95 -9.33
CA PHE A 6 8.15 -19.55 -9.62
C PHE A 6 7.66 -19.10 -11.00
N ARG A 7 7.72 -19.95 -12.02
CA ARG A 7 7.16 -19.64 -13.35
C ARG A 7 5.65 -19.40 -13.28
N ASN A 8 4.92 -20.23 -12.54
CA ASN A 8 3.48 -20.07 -12.32
C ASN A 8 3.13 -18.86 -11.44
N TYR A 9 4.01 -18.51 -10.50
CA TYR A 9 3.85 -17.35 -9.65
C TYR A 9 4.00 -16.05 -10.47
N ILE A 10 5.04 -15.97 -11.30
CA ILE A 10 5.29 -14.84 -12.20
C ILE A 10 4.17 -14.72 -13.24
N SER A 11 3.67 -15.84 -13.79
CA SER A 11 2.55 -15.80 -14.74
C SER A 11 1.28 -15.24 -14.08
N LYS A 12 0.93 -15.68 -12.86
CA LYS A 12 -0.19 -15.12 -12.09
C LYS A 12 -0.05 -13.62 -11.86
N LEU A 13 1.15 -13.14 -11.49
CA LEU A 13 1.40 -11.70 -11.34
C LEU A 13 1.23 -10.95 -12.67
N LYS A 14 1.75 -11.49 -13.79
CA LYS A 14 1.54 -10.89 -15.12
C LYS A 14 0.07 -10.86 -15.51
N ASP A 15 -0.71 -11.87 -15.16
CA ASP A 15 -2.14 -11.92 -15.45
C ASP A 15 -2.93 -10.87 -14.66
N THR A 16 -2.50 -10.48 -13.46
CA THR A 16 -3.13 -9.36 -12.74
C THR A 16 -3.11 -8.05 -13.55
N LYS A 17 -2.10 -7.83 -14.40
CA LYS A 17 -2.04 -6.67 -15.30
C LYS A 17 -3.13 -6.71 -16.36
N LYS A 18 -3.46 -7.91 -16.87
CA LYS A 18 -4.57 -8.10 -17.82
C LYS A 18 -5.91 -7.84 -17.14
N ILE A 19 -6.09 -8.33 -15.92
CA ILE A 19 -7.32 -8.19 -15.15
C ILE A 19 -7.60 -6.71 -14.81
N ALA A 20 -6.57 -5.95 -14.42
CA ALA A 20 -6.73 -4.52 -14.17
C ALA A 20 -7.09 -3.73 -15.44
N ARG A 21 -6.56 -4.13 -16.61
CA ARG A 21 -6.97 -3.56 -17.90
C ARG A 21 -8.44 -3.84 -18.19
N GLN A 22 -8.91 -5.07 -17.97
CA GLN A 22 -10.32 -5.43 -18.15
C GLN A 22 -11.26 -4.65 -17.23
N LYS A 23 -10.80 -4.29 -16.02
CA LYS A 23 -11.57 -3.51 -15.04
C LYS A 23 -11.43 -1.99 -15.19
N ASN A 24 -10.78 -1.51 -16.26
CA ASN A 24 -10.55 -0.09 -16.55
C ASN A 24 -9.83 0.68 -15.42
N ILE A 25 -8.92 0.01 -14.69
CA ILE A 25 -8.09 0.70 -13.70
C ILE A 25 -6.97 1.42 -14.45
N ALA A 26 -6.96 2.76 -14.37
CA ALA A 26 -5.98 3.60 -15.07
C ALA A 26 -4.52 3.29 -14.69
N VAL A 27 -4.29 2.86 -13.45
CA VAL A 27 -2.96 2.65 -12.88
C VAL A 27 -2.87 1.28 -12.20
N TRP A 28 -2.40 0.26 -12.93
CA TRP A 28 -2.28 -1.11 -12.39
C TRP A 28 -1.27 -1.24 -11.24
N TYR A 29 -0.22 -0.41 -11.22
CA TYR A 29 0.81 -0.51 -10.19
C TYR A 29 0.31 -0.04 -8.80
N MET A 30 -0.77 0.75 -8.72
CA MET A 30 -1.34 1.20 -7.43
C MET A 30 -1.81 0.00 -6.59
N PRO A 31 -2.74 -0.85 -7.08
CA PRO A 31 -3.13 -2.07 -6.35
C PRO A 31 -1.96 -2.98 -5.96
N LEU A 32 -0.90 -3.01 -6.78
CA LEU A 32 0.30 -3.78 -6.47
C LEU A 32 1.08 -3.17 -5.30
N ILE A 33 1.31 -1.86 -5.30
CA ILE A 33 1.98 -1.15 -4.20
C ILE A 33 1.16 -1.27 -2.92
N ASP A 34 -0.14 -1.08 -2.98
CA ASP A 34 -1.02 -1.22 -1.80
C ASP A 34 -0.97 -2.63 -1.24
N SER A 35 -0.90 -3.63 -2.12
CA SER A 35 -0.74 -5.02 -1.70
C SER A 35 0.59 -5.27 -1.00
N LEU A 36 1.68 -4.66 -1.46
CA LEU A 36 3.00 -4.74 -0.81
C LEU A 36 3.01 -4.03 0.56
N LEU A 37 2.33 -2.89 0.66
CA LEU A 37 2.20 -2.15 1.92
C LEU A 37 1.38 -2.93 2.95
N ILE A 38 0.28 -3.54 2.53
CA ILE A 38 -0.55 -4.37 3.41
C ILE A 38 0.21 -5.61 3.87
N THR A 39 0.93 -6.32 2.97
CA THR A 39 1.73 -7.47 3.41
C THR A 39 2.83 -7.07 4.39
N TYR A 40 3.44 -5.90 4.20
CA TYR A 40 4.43 -5.36 5.13
C TYR A 40 3.80 -5.04 6.50
N PHE A 41 2.64 -4.40 6.51
CA PHE A 41 1.91 -4.08 7.74
C PHE A 41 1.47 -5.34 8.49
N VAL A 42 0.90 -6.34 7.79
CA VAL A 42 0.50 -7.62 8.38
C VAL A 42 1.71 -8.35 8.96
N SER A 43 2.86 -8.29 8.28
CA SER A 43 4.11 -8.87 8.80
C SER A 43 4.52 -8.27 10.15
N TRP A 44 4.43 -6.94 10.28
CA TRP A 44 4.67 -6.25 11.54
C TRP A 44 3.71 -6.70 12.63
N MET A 45 2.42 -6.83 12.32
CA MET A 45 1.43 -7.30 13.29
C MET A 45 1.73 -8.73 13.78
N ILE A 46 2.09 -9.64 12.88
CA ILE A 46 2.46 -11.03 13.24
C ILE A 46 3.72 -11.03 14.10
N SER A 47 4.70 -10.19 13.77
CA SER A 47 5.95 -10.07 14.54
C SER A 47 5.69 -9.56 15.96
N TYR A 48 4.87 -8.52 16.09
CA TYR A 48 4.47 -7.98 17.39
C TYR A 48 3.79 -9.03 18.27
N HIS A 49 2.85 -9.81 17.72
CA HIS A 49 2.21 -10.89 18.46
C HIS A 49 3.19 -12.02 18.81
N SER A 50 4.17 -12.29 17.94
CA SER A 50 5.22 -13.27 18.21
C SER A 50 6.10 -12.85 19.38
N TRP A 51 6.43 -11.56 19.49
CA TRP A 51 7.19 -11.03 20.63
C TRP A 51 6.42 -11.12 21.95
N ILE A 52 5.12 -10.82 21.94
CA ILE A 52 4.26 -11.00 23.13
C ILE A 52 4.25 -12.48 23.55
N PHE A 53 4.07 -13.38 22.60
CA PHE A 53 4.05 -14.81 22.88
C PHE A 53 5.39 -15.31 23.46
N MET A 54 6.50 -14.82 22.92
CA MET A 54 7.83 -15.12 23.44
C MET A 54 8.04 -14.59 24.87
N GLY A 55 7.56 -13.37 25.16
CA GLY A 55 7.60 -12.79 26.51
C GLY A 55 6.88 -13.66 27.53
N ASN A 56 5.63 -14.02 27.24
CA ASN A 56 4.83 -14.88 28.12
C ASN A 56 5.46 -16.27 28.30
N PHE A 57 6.05 -16.84 27.24
CA PHE A 57 6.70 -18.14 27.32
C PHE A 57 7.98 -18.11 28.17
N GLN A 58 8.75 -17.02 28.11
CA GLN A 58 9.95 -16.86 28.94
C GLN A 58 9.61 -16.76 30.43
N GLU A 59 8.56 -16.02 30.78
CA GLU A 59 8.07 -15.93 32.16
C GLU A 59 7.69 -17.31 32.74
N LEU A 60 7.16 -18.20 31.89
CA LEU A 60 6.74 -19.55 32.30
C LEU A 60 7.91 -20.55 32.40
N SER A 61 8.94 -20.42 31.56
CA SER A 61 9.92 -21.49 31.34
C SER A 61 11.27 -21.28 32.05
N ASN A 62 11.51 -20.13 32.66
CA ASN A 62 12.67 -19.81 33.53
C ASN A 62 14.08 -20.16 32.96
N SER A 63 14.21 -20.43 31.66
CA SER A 63 15.45 -20.83 30.99
C SER A 63 16.08 -19.65 30.26
N SER A 64 17.35 -19.33 30.56
CA SER A 64 17.95 -18.04 30.21
C SER A 64 18.77 -18.01 28.91
N ILE A 65 19.37 -19.14 28.50
CA ILE A 65 20.37 -19.13 27.43
C ILE A 65 19.74 -19.27 26.03
N HIS A 66 18.80 -20.20 25.84
CA HIS A 66 18.14 -20.41 24.54
C HIS A 66 17.21 -19.24 24.18
N MET A 67 16.61 -18.58 25.17
CA MET A 67 15.73 -17.43 24.92
C MET A 67 16.49 -16.19 24.44
N LYS A 68 17.72 -15.97 24.92
CA LYS A 68 18.51 -14.81 24.50
C LYS A 68 18.78 -14.81 22.99
N TRP A 69 19.18 -15.95 22.44
CA TRP A 69 19.35 -16.13 20.99
C TRP A 69 18.05 -15.92 20.21
N PHE A 70 16.93 -16.42 20.75
CA PHE A 70 15.63 -16.26 20.11
C PHE A 70 15.19 -14.79 20.08
N TRP A 71 15.45 -14.03 21.14
CA TRP A 71 15.18 -12.59 21.19
C TRP A 71 16.02 -11.80 20.19
N GLU A 72 17.32 -12.09 20.09
CA GLU A 72 18.20 -11.45 19.12
C GLU A 72 17.77 -11.72 17.67
N PHE A 73 17.29 -12.94 17.38
CA PHE A 73 16.74 -13.27 16.06
C PHE A 73 15.36 -12.64 15.81
N SER A 74 14.59 -12.38 16.86
CA SER A 74 13.22 -11.88 16.74
C SER A 74 13.12 -10.48 16.11
N VAL A 75 14.21 -9.71 16.15
CA VAL A 75 14.32 -8.40 15.46
C VAL A 75 14.09 -8.54 13.95
N TYR A 76 14.42 -9.68 13.35
CA TYR A 76 14.27 -9.94 11.91
C TYR A 76 12.91 -10.52 11.53
N PHE A 77 12.04 -10.84 12.49
CA PHE A 77 10.72 -11.41 12.23
C PHE A 77 9.87 -10.59 11.23
N PRO A 78 9.82 -9.25 11.30
CA PRO A 78 9.05 -8.47 10.33
C PRO A 78 9.51 -8.65 8.88
N PHE A 79 10.79 -8.92 8.65
CA PHE A 79 11.30 -9.15 7.30
C PHE A 79 11.10 -10.60 6.85
N VAL A 80 11.29 -11.56 7.76
CA VAL A 80 11.09 -12.99 7.48
C VAL A 80 9.63 -13.27 7.14
N PHE A 81 8.70 -12.83 7.98
CA PHE A 81 7.26 -13.00 7.71
C PHE A 81 6.83 -12.26 6.45
N TRP A 82 7.40 -11.09 6.17
CA TRP A 82 7.10 -10.35 4.95
C TRP A 82 7.55 -11.11 3.71
N GLY A 83 8.77 -11.66 3.72
CA GLY A 83 9.27 -12.52 2.63
C GLY A 83 8.37 -13.73 2.37
N ILE A 84 7.92 -14.40 3.43
CA ILE A 84 6.99 -15.54 3.32
C ILE A 84 5.65 -15.10 2.72
N LEU A 85 5.08 -13.98 3.20
CA LEU A 85 3.82 -13.44 2.70
C LEU A 85 3.91 -12.99 1.24
N LEU A 86 5.05 -12.41 0.84
CA LEU A 86 5.31 -12.03 -0.55
C LEU A 86 5.22 -13.27 -1.44
N VAL A 87 5.97 -14.33 -1.15
CA VAL A 87 5.98 -15.54 -1.98
C VAL A 87 4.63 -16.27 -1.95
N SER A 88 3.93 -16.25 -0.82
CA SER A 88 2.74 -17.08 -0.64
C SER A 88 1.43 -16.44 -1.14
N VAL A 89 1.22 -15.15 -0.82
CA VAL A 89 -0.12 -14.54 -0.87
C VAL A 89 -0.21 -13.36 -1.84
N LEU A 90 0.91 -12.73 -2.18
CA LEU A 90 0.92 -11.47 -2.96
C LEU A 90 0.08 -11.53 -4.26
N PRO A 91 0.12 -12.56 -5.13
CA PRO A 91 -0.64 -12.56 -6.37
C PRO A 91 -2.16 -12.59 -6.13
N LYS A 92 -2.60 -13.29 -5.07
CA LYS A 92 -4.01 -13.34 -4.67
C LYS A 92 -4.44 -12.00 -4.09
N LEU A 93 -3.59 -11.39 -3.27
CA LEU A 93 -3.86 -10.10 -2.64
C LEU A 93 -3.97 -8.98 -3.67
N VAL A 94 -3.06 -8.95 -4.66
CA VAL A 94 -3.13 -8.00 -5.79
C VAL A 94 -4.44 -8.15 -6.57
N HIS A 95 -4.90 -9.38 -6.80
CA HIS A 95 -6.18 -9.62 -7.46
C HIS A 95 -7.36 -9.06 -6.65
N VAL A 96 -7.40 -9.34 -5.34
CA VAL A 96 -8.43 -8.77 -4.44
C VAL A 96 -8.38 -7.25 -4.44
N MET A 97 -7.17 -6.67 -4.40
CA MET A 97 -6.98 -5.23 -4.38
C MET A 97 -7.47 -4.55 -5.66
N ILE A 98 -7.31 -5.20 -6.82
CA ILE A 98 -7.89 -4.75 -8.09
C ILE A 98 -9.43 -4.68 -7.99
N LEU A 99 -10.07 -5.68 -7.38
CA LEU A 99 -11.53 -5.69 -7.20
C LEU A 99 -11.99 -4.59 -6.24
N ILE A 100 -11.27 -4.40 -5.14
CA ILE A 100 -11.54 -3.32 -4.16
C ILE A 100 -11.43 -1.96 -4.85
N HIS A 101 -10.36 -1.71 -5.60
CA HIS A 101 -10.18 -0.47 -6.35
C HIS A 101 -11.32 -0.21 -7.33
N HIS A 102 -11.69 -1.22 -8.10
CA HIS A 102 -12.81 -1.11 -9.04
C HIS A 102 -14.12 -0.76 -8.31
N TYR A 103 -14.37 -1.41 -7.16
CA TYR A 103 -15.56 -1.15 -6.35
C TYR A 103 -15.57 0.26 -5.75
N ILE A 104 -14.45 0.70 -5.18
CA ILE A 104 -14.30 2.06 -4.63
C ILE A 104 -14.51 3.11 -5.72
N MET A 105 -13.91 2.93 -6.89
CA MET A 105 -14.09 3.86 -8.01
C MET A 105 -15.57 3.97 -8.43
N LYS A 106 -16.28 2.84 -8.47
CA LYS A 106 -17.73 2.84 -8.74
C LYS A 106 -18.52 3.59 -7.65
N LEU A 107 -18.20 3.36 -6.37
CA LEU A 107 -18.83 4.06 -5.27
C LEU A 107 -18.57 5.58 -5.31
N VAL A 108 -17.33 5.99 -5.56
CA VAL A 108 -16.96 7.40 -5.67
C VAL A 108 -17.73 8.06 -6.81
N PHE A 109 -17.81 7.41 -7.97
CA PHE A 109 -18.55 7.94 -9.12
C PHE A 109 -20.06 8.11 -8.81
N VAL A 110 -20.68 7.10 -8.19
CA VAL A 110 -22.09 7.19 -7.77
C VAL A 110 -22.27 8.29 -6.71
N GLY A 111 -21.33 8.42 -5.78
CA GLY A 111 -21.33 9.47 -4.76
C GLY A 111 -21.26 10.87 -5.35
N ILE A 112 -20.32 11.10 -6.28
CA ILE A 112 -20.19 12.38 -7.00
C ILE A 112 -21.47 12.70 -7.76
N ASN A 113 -21.99 11.74 -8.53
CA ASN A 113 -23.19 11.96 -9.33
C ASN A 113 -24.42 12.25 -8.45
N LYS A 114 -24.60 11.51 -7.35
CA LYS A 114 -25.70 11.74 -6.40
C LYS A 114 -25.58 13.10 -5.73
N PHE A 115 -24.36 13.54 -5.39
CA PHE A 115 -24.12 14.86 -4.84
C PHE A 115 -24.41 15.96 -5.85
N ASP A 116 -23.90 15.86 -7.08
CA ASP A 116 -24.14 16.85 -8.13
C ASP A 116 -25.63 16.97 -8.46
N LEU A 117 -26.36 15.84 -8.54
CA LEU A 117 -27.81 15.85 -8.72
C LEU A 117 -28.55 16.49 -7.54
N TRP A 118 -28.15 16.19 -6.31
CA TRP A 118 -28.73 16.79 -5.12
C TRP A 118 -28.48 18.32 -5.09
N TYR A 119 -27.26 18.73 -5.41
CA TYR A 119 -26.86 20.14 -5.46
C TYR A 119 -27.61 20.90 -6.56
N TRP A 120 -27.74 20.29 -7.74
CA TRP A 120 -28.50 20.84 -8.86
C TRP A 120 -29.98 21.02 -8.52
N ARG A 121 -30.62 20.05 -7.84
CA ARG A 121 -32.02 20.19 -7.42
C ARG A 121 -32.24 21.38 -6.49
N LYS A 122 -31.26 21.70 -5.63
CA LYS A 122 -31.37 22.78 -4.64
C LYS A 122 -30.97 24.16 -5.18
N TYR A 123 -29.96 24.23 -6.04
CA TYR A 123 -29.35 25.51 -6.46
C TYR A 123 -29.36 25.75 -7.98
N LYS A 124 -29.87 24.80 -8.78
CA LYS A 124 -29.92 24.86 -10.26
C LYS A 124 -28.57 25.09 -10.95
N LYS A 125 -27.45 24.88 -10.23
CA LYS A 125 -26.09 24.92 -10.77
C LYS A 125 -25.64 23.50 -11.10
N GLU A 126 -25.06 23.33 -12.27
CA GLU A 126 -24.66 22.02 -12.79
C GLU A 126 -23.24 21.64 -12.35
N SER A 127 -23.05 20.35 -12.05
CA SER A 127 -21.75 19.67 -11.92
C SER A 127 -20.69 20.42 -11.10
N VAL A 128 -21.07 20.96 -9.95
CA VAL A 128 -20.16 21.79 -9.13
C VAL A 128 -19.02 20.96 -8.56
N LEU A 129 -19.30 19.76 -8.07
CA LEU A 129 -18.27 18.89 -7.49
C LEU A 129 -17.35 18.33 -8.59
N ALA A 130 -17.93 17.85 -9.69
CA ALA A 130 -17.15 17.37 -10.83
C ALA A 130 -16.24 18.47 -11.41
N ASN A 131 -16.73 19.71 -11.56
CA ASN A 131 -15.93 20.83 -12.03
C ASN A 131 -14.83 21.23 -11.06
N ALA A 132 -15.09 21.19 -9.74
CA ALA A 132 -14.06 21.45 -8.74
C ALA A 132 -12.95 20.39 -8.78
N ILE A 133 -13.31 19.12 -8.88
CA ILE A 133 -12.36 18.00 -9.04
C ILE A 133 -11.53 18.19 -10.31
N TRP A 134 -12.19 18.48 -11.45
CA TRP A 134 -11.51 18.71 -12.72
C TRP A 134 -10.54 19.89 -12.68
N LYS A 135 -10.93 21.00 -12.05
CA LYS A 135 -10.06 22.18 -11.90
C LYS A 135 -8.81 21.85 -11.08
N SER A 136 -8.97 21.11 -9.98
CA SER A 136 -7.85 20.64 -9.16
C SER A 136 -6.93 19.68 -9.95
N GLN A 137 -7.52 18.70 -10.65
CA GLN A 137 -6.76 17.74 -11.43
C GLN A 137 -6.00 18.40 -12.60
N SER A 138 -6.64 19.31 -13.33
CA SER A 138 -6.04 19.99 -14.48
C SER A 138 -4.89 20.92 -14.09
N GLN A 139 -4.96 21.57 -12.92
CA GLN A 139 -3.84 22.34 -12.37
C GLN A 139 -2.63 21.45 -12.12
N ILE A 140 -2.83 20.27 -11.53
CA ILE A 140 -1.74 19.32 -11.25
C ILE A 140 -1.23 18.70 -12.54
N MET A 141 -2.11 18.30 -13.47
CA MET A 141 -1.70 17.68 -14.73
C MET A 141 -0.99 18.66 -15.65
N GLY A 142 -1.42 19.93 -15.70
CA GLY A 142 -0.84 20.98 -16.54
C GLY A 142 0.53 21.49 -16.08
N MET A 143 1.03 21.09 -14.91
CA MET A 143 2.38 21.42 -14.49
C MET A 143 3.43 20.68 -15.32
N ASP A 144 4.45 21.42 -15.74
CA ASP A 144 5.58 20.90 -16.51
C ASP A 144 6.32 19.79 -15.73
N LYS A 145 6.81 18.79 -16.47
CA LYS A 145 7.44 17.58 -15.95
C LYS A 145 8.68 17.91 -15.10
N GLN A 146 9.42 18.95 -15.48
CA GLN A 146 10.57 19.43 -14.70
C GLN A 146 10.15 20.00 -13.34
N ARG A 147 9.10 20.81 -13.31
CA ARG A 147 8.59 21.45 -12.08
C ARG A 147 8.03 20.41 -11.10
N LYS A 148 7.33 19.39 -11.60
CA LYS A 148 6.90 18.22 -10.80
C LYS A 148 8.09 17.50 -10.16
N ARG A 149 9.16 17.29 -10.93
CA ARG A 149 10.37 16.63 -10.43
C ARG A 149 11.08 17.47 -9.36
N GLN A 150 11.19 18.78 -9.56
CA GLN A 150 11.79 19.70 -8.59
C GLN A 150 11.04 19.70 -7.27
N ILE A 151 9.71 19.79 -7.30
CA ILE A 151 8.88 19.76 -6.08
C ILE A 151 9.07 18.44 -5.34
N PHE A 152 9.08 17.32 -6.06
CA PHE A 152 9.32 16.01 -5.45
C PHE A 152 10.71 15.93 -4.78
N VAL A 153 11.75 16.42 -5.46
CA VAL A 153 13.13 16.43 -4.91
C VAL A 153 13.23 17.33 -3.68
N ILE A 154 12.63 18.52 -3.71
CA ILE A 154 12.62 19.46 -2.57
C ILE A 154 11.89 18.81 -1.38
N PHE A 155 10.72 18.21 -1.62
CA PHE A 155 9.97 17.51 -0.59
C PHE A 155 10.79 16.37 0.03
N LEU A 156 11.45 15.55 -0.80
CA LEU A 156 12.31 14.48 -0.33
C LEU A 156 13.50 15.00 0.48
N ALA A 157 14.12 16.10 0.04
CA ALA A 157 15.23 16.74 0.74
C ALA A 157 14.82 17.27 2.13
N VAL A 158 13.62 17.87 2.24
CA VAL A 158 13.08 18.33 3.53
C VAL A 158 12.80 17.17 4.47
N VAL A 159 12.21 16.08 3.98
CA VAL A 159 11.96 14.87 4.80
C VAL A 159 13.28 14.26 5.28
N VAL A 160 14.25 14.11 4.38
CA VAL A 160 15.58 13.58 4.73
C VAL A 160 16.25 14.47 5.76
N ALA A 161 16.26 15.79 5.56
CA ALA A 161 16.81 16.76 6.53
C ALA A 161 16.10 16.67 7.89
N TYR A 162 14.77 16.53 7.91
CA TYR A 162 14.01 16.34 9.14
C TYR A 162 14.42 15.07 9.90
N TYR A 163 14.63 13.95 9.18
CA TYR A 163 15.14 12.73 9.80
C TYR A 163 16.57 12.86 10.29
N PHE A 164 17.46 13.57 9.58
CA PHE A 164 18.82 13.85 10.04
C PHE A 164 18.85 14.66 11.33
N VAL A 165 18.05 15.74 11.41
CA VAL A 165 17.91 16.55 12.63
C VAL A 165 17.34 15.71 13.78
N ARG A 166 16.34 14.86 13.50
CA ARG A 166 15.72 14.00 14.52
C ARG A 166 16.65 12.87 15.01
N LEU A 167 17.59 12.44 14.19
CA LEU A 167 18.58 11.39 14.52
C LEU A 167 19.85 11.97 15.15
N GLU A 168 19.90 13.28 15.47
CA GLU A 168 21.05 13.97 16.07
C GLU A 168 22.37 13.77 15.29
N LEU A 169 22.28 13.53 13.99
CA LEU A 169 23.43 13.36 13.09
C LEU A 169 23.95 14.72 12.56
N LEU A 170 23.31 15.83 12.96
CA LEU A 170 23.56 17.23 12.60
C LEU A 170 23.33 18.09 13.84
#